data_AF-A0A951FDY4-F1
#
_entry.id   AF-A0A951FDY4-F1
#
_cell.length_a   1.000
_cell.length_b   1.000
_cell.length_c   1.000
_cell.angle_alpha   90.00
_cell.angle_beta   90.00
_cell.angle_gamma   90.00
#
_symmetry.space_group_name_H-M   'P 1'
#
loop_
_entity.id
_entity.type
_entity.pdbx_description
1 polymer ?
#
loop_
_entity_poly.entity_id
_entity_poly.type
_entity_poly.pdbx_seq_one_letter_code
_entity_poly.pdbx_strand_id
1 'polypeptide(L)'
;MTTVFNERGEAIPVTVIEAGPNHVLNVRTKDRDGYEAVQLGFSNKNPKRITKPVLGQMKGAGVAVRYIREMSTDNIDEHNVGDTVDVDLFNADDLVDVTGWSKGRGFAGVVKRYGFRGGPRTHGQ
;
A
#
# COMPACT_ATOMS: atom_id res chain seq x y z
N MET A 1 -12.28 0.51 -10.49
CA MET A 1 -11.75 1.02 -11.77
C MET A 1 -12.87 1.77 -12.45
N THR A 2 -12.61 2.98 -12.91
CA THR A 2 -13.60 3.83 -13.61
C THR A 2 -12.92 4.50 -14.80
N THR A 3 -13.66 5.32 -15.55
CA THR A 3 -13.15 6.10 -16.67
C THR A 3 -13.46 7.58 -16.44
N VAL A 4 -12.51 8.44 -16.76
CA VAL A 4 -12.67 9.90 -16.74
C VAL A 4 -12.53 10.41 -18.17
N PHE A 5 -13.40 11.34 -18.58
CA PHE A 5 -13.29 11.99 -19.88
C PHE A 5 -12.55 13.31 -19.72
N ASN A 6 -11.52 13.54 -20.54
CA ASN A 6 -10.82 14.83 -20.55
C ASN A 6 -11.58 15.86 -21.41
N GLU A 7 -11.09 17.10 -21.41
CA GLU A 7 -11.68 18.21 -22.17
C GLU A 7 -11.73 17.97 -23.69
N ARG A 8 -10.89 17.06 -24.21
CA ARG A 8 -10.85 16.67 -25.62
C ARG A 8 -11.83 15.53 -25.95
N GLY A 9 -12.57 15.03 -24.96
CA GLY A 9 -13.49 13.90 -25.10
C GLY A 9 -12.83 12.53 -25.09
N GLU A 10 -11.54 12.44 -24.76
CA GLU A 10 -10.82 11.17 -24.68
C GLU A 10 -11.16 10.43 -23.38
N ALA A 11 -11.34 9.12 -23.47
CA ALA A 11 -11.64 8.25 -22.34
C ALA A 11 -10.35 7.74 -21.67
N ILE A 12 -10.07 8.19 -20.44
CA ILE A 12 -8.90 7.82 -19.66
C ILE A 12 -9.28 6.78 -18.60
N PRO A 13 -8.73 5.55 -18.64
CA PRO A 13 -9.00 4.54 -17.62
C PRO A 13 -8.25 4.88 -16.33
N VAL A 14 -8.97 4.94 -15.21
CA VAL A 14 -8.41 5.29 -13.90
C VAL A 14 -8.72 4.26 -12.82
N THR A 15 -7.84 4.17 -11.84
CA THR A 15 -8.04 3.37 -10.63
C THR A 15 -8.29 4.30 -9.45
N VAL A 16 -9.45 4.17 -8.82
CA VAL A 16 -9.77 4.88 -7.58
C VAL A 16 -9.10 4.14 -6.42
N ILE A 17 -8.25 4.84 -5.68
CA ILE A 17 -7.54 4.32 -4.51
C ILE A 17 -7.97 5.14 -3.30
N GLU A 18 -8.50 4.46 -2.28
CA GLU A 18 -8.70 5.05 -0.95
C GLU A 18 -7.36 5.00 -0.21
N ALA A 19 -6.74 6.16 -0.05
CA ALA A 19 -5.36 6.28 0.44
C ALA A 19 -5.23 7.05 1.78
N GLY A 20 -6.33 7.32 2.49
CA GLY A 20 -6.29 8.03 3.77
C GLY A 20 -7.55 7.85 4.63
N PRO A 21 -7.51 8.26 5.91
CA PRO A 21 -6.34 8.83 6.59
C PRO A 21 -5.31 7.76 6.99
N ASN A 22 -4.01 8.09 6.90
CA ASN A 22 -2.93 7.28 7.47
C ASN A 22 -2.40 7.94 8.75
N HIS A 23 -2.05 7.15 9.75
CA HIS A 23 -1.53 7.67 11.02
C HIS A 23 -0.08 7.27 11.25
N VAL A 24 0.76 8.20 11.70
CA VAL A 24 2.14 7.91 12.11
C VAL A 24 2.13 7.17 13.45
N LEU A 25 2.50 5.90 13.43
CA LEU A 25 2.51 5.02 14.60
C LEU A 25 3.83 5.08 15.36
N ASN A 26 4.94 5.17 14.63
CA ASN A 26 6.27 5.25 15.19
C ASN A 26 7.22 5.89 14.18
N VAL A 27 8.30 6.47 14.69
CA VAL A 27 9.36 7.08 13.91
C VAL A 27 10.65 6.34 14.25
N ARG A 28 11.31 5.77 13.24
CA ARG A 28 12.59 5.04 13.35
C ARG A 28 13.72 6.01 13.17
N THR A 29 14.67 5.98 14.09
CA THR A 29 15.84 6.87 14.10
C THR A 29 17.10 6.04 13.98
N LYS A 30 18.13 6.58 13.31
CA LYS A 30 19.40 5.90 13.10
C LYS A 30 20.06 5.41 14.39
N ASP A 31 20.03 6.21 15.45
CA ASP A 31 20.67 5.87 16.73
C ASP A 31 19.97 4.73 17.48
N ARG A 32 18.63 4.68 17.41
CA ARG A 32 17.82 3.66 18.12
C ARG A 32 17.60 2.39 17.32
N ASP A 33 17.36 2.52 16.01
CA ASP A 33 16.90 1.42 15.13
C ASP A 33 17.92 1.05 14.04
N GLY A 34 18.96 1.87 13.82
CA GLY A 34 19.98 1.64 12.78
C GLY A 34 19.60 2.14 11.39
N TYR A 35 18.40 2.69 11.22
CA TYR A 35 17.89 3.25 9.97
C TYR A 35 16.82 4.30 10.22
N GLU A 36 16.45 5.00 9.16
CA GLU A 36 15.52 6.12 9.17
C GLU A 36 14.24 5.77 8.39
N ALA A 37 13.09 5.81 9.07
CA ALA A 37 11.80 5.46 8.48
C ALA A 37 10.61 5.96 9.32
N VAL A 38 9.48 6.20 8.66
CA VAL A 38 8.19 6.49 9.30
C VAL A 38 7.31 5.25 9.19
N GLN A 39 6.74 4.83 10.32
CA GLN A 39 5.79 3.74 10.37
C GLN A 39 4.36 4.29 10.28
N LEU A 40 3.66 3.96 9.21
CA LEU A 40 2.30 4.39 8.93
C LEU A 40 1.28 3.28 9.19
N GLY A 41 0.13 3.69 9.72
CA GLY A 41 -1.02 2.86 10.01
C GLY A 41 -2.22 3.23 9.14
N PHE A 42 -2.86 2.24 8.53
CA PHE A 42 -4.03 2.44 7.66
C PHE A 42 -5.21 1.53 8.04
N SER A 43 -6.42 2.05 7.82
CA SER A 43 -7.72 1.41 8.07
C SER A 43 -8.00 1.11 9.54
N ASN A 44 -9.00 1.78 10.12
CA ASN A 44 -9.39 1.59 11.51
C ASN A 44 -9.85 0.16 11.80
N LYS A 45 -9.44 -0.38 12.95
CA LYS A 45 -9.77 -1.73 13.40
C LYS A 45 -10.14 -1.74 14.87
N ASN A 46 -11.18 -2.50 15.21
CA ASN A 46 -11.61 -2.66 16.60
C ASN A 46 -10.45 -3.24 17.46
N PRO A 47 -10.02 -2.56 18.54
CA PRO A 47 -8.93 -3.00 19.41
C PRO A 47 -9.11 -4.41 19.98
N LYS A 48 -10.35 -4.85 20.20
CA LYS A 48 -10.66 -6.20 20.71
C LYS A 48 -10.25 -7.32 19.75
N ARG A 49 -10.02 -7.01 18.47
CA ARG A 49 -9.61 -7.95 17.41
C ARG A 49 -8.11 -7.85 17.08
N ILE A 50 -7.34 -7.22 17.95
CA ILE A 50 -5.89 -7.04 17.81
C ILE A 50 -5.20 -7.74 18.99
N THR A 51 -4.08 -8.39 18.74
CA THR A 51 -3.29 -9.03 19.80
C THR A 51 -2.65 -7.97 20.69
N LYS A 52 -2.49 -8.27 21.98
CA LYS A 52 -1.96 -7.31 22.97
C LYS A 52 -0.63 -6.66 22.58
N PRO A 53 0.38 -7.39 22.01
CA PRO A 53 1.65 -6.77 21.62
C PRO A 53 1.49 -5.73 20.50
N VAL A 54 0.71 -6.05 19.47
CA VAL A 54 0.45 -5.15 18.33
C VAL A 54 -0.34 -3.93 18.80
N LEU A 55 -1.31 -4.12 19.69
CA LEU A 55 -2.03 -2.98 20.28
C LEU A 55 -1.09 -2.11 21.11
N GLY A 56 -0.15 -2.70 21.86
CA GLY A 56 0.88 -2.00 22.62
C GLY A 56 1.75 -1.08 21.76
N GLN A 57 2.11 -1.54 20.56
CA GLN A 57 2.89 -0.76 19.58
C GLN A 57 2.15 0.52 19.14
N MET A 58 0.82 0.46 18.99
CA MET A 58 0.03 1.60 18.50
C MET A 58 -0.46 2.53 19.62
N LYS A 59 -0.25 2.18 20.90
CA LYS A 59 -0.75 2.96 22.04
C LYS A 59 -0.24 4.41 22.03
N GLY A 60 1.00 4.64 21.60
CA GLY A 60 1.59 5.99 21.53
C GLY A 60 0.82 6.92 20.59
N ALA A 61 0.33 6.40 19.47
CA ALA A 61 -0.45 7.15 18.49
C ALA A 61 -1.97 7.20 18.81
N GLY A 62 -2.43 6.45 19.81
CA GLY A 62 -3.84 6.45 20.23
C GLY A 62 -4.83 5.82 19.24
N VAL A 63 -4.36 5.21 18.15
CA VAL A 63 -5.19 4.64 17.09
C VAL A 63 -5.00 3.13 16.97
N ALA A 64 -6.04 2.41 16.56
CA ALA A 64 -5.97 0.98 16.30
C ALA A 64 -6.23 0.72 14.81
N VAL A 65 -5.20 0.27 14.09
CA VAL A 65 -5.25 0.11 12.64
C VAL A 65 -5.12 -1.35 12.19
N ARG A 66 -5.51 -1.63 10.96
CA ARG A 66 -5.47 -2.96 10.34
C ARG A 66 -4.14 -3.23 9.66
N TYR A 67 -3.59 -2.23 8.99
CA TYR A 67 -2.37 -2.35 8.20
C TYR A 67 -1.29 -1.44 8.77
N ILE A 68 -0.07 -1.95 8.84
CA ILE A 68 1.12 -1.20 9.26
C ILE A 68 2.15 -1.36 8.16
N ARG A 69 2.75 -0.26 7.72
CA ARG A 69 3.85 -0.24 6.76
C ARG A 69 4.90 0.76 7.20
N GLU A 70 6.15 0.49 6.86
CA GLU A 70 7.25 1.44 7.06
C GLU A 70 7.65 1.99 5.70
N MET A 71 7.92 3.28 5.66
CA MET A 71 8.41 4.00 4.48
C MET A 71 9.66 4.77 4.89
N SER A 72 10.70 4.71 4.05
CA SER A 72 11.85 5.61 4.18
C SER A 72 11.38 7.04 3.90
N THR A 73 11.90 7.99 4.67
CA THR A 73 11.68 9.43 4.44
C THR A 73 13.04 10.11 4.33
N ASP A 74 13.10 11.20 3.57
CA ASP A 74 14.30 12.03 3.47
C ASP A 74 14.49 12.91 4.71
N ASN A 75 13.39 13.25 5.40
CA ASN A 75 13.43 14.00 6.64
C ASN A 75 12.47 13.38 7.68
N ILE A 76 13.03 12.97 8.82
CA ILE A 76 12.26 12.39 9.92
C ILE A 76 11.65 13.45 10.82
N ASP A 77 12.34 14.58 10.99
CA ASP A 77 11.98 15.60 11.98
C ASP A 77 10.66 16.31 11.67
N GLU A 78 10.15 16.12 10.45
CA GLU A 78 8.86 16.61 9.97
C GLU A 78 7.67 15.77 10.43
N HIS A 79 7.92 14.60 11.04
CA HIS A 79 6.86 13.66 11.41
C HIS A 79 6.93 13.27 12.89
N ASN A 80 5.80 13.44 13.58
CA ASN A 80 5.62 13.04 14.96
C ASN A 80 4.65 11.87 15.08
N VAL A 81 4.81 11.09 16.15
CA VAL A 81 3.87 10.01 16.46
C VAL A 81 2.49 10.59 16.76
N GLY A 82 1.47 10.09 16.07
CA GLY A 82 0.09 10.59 16.14
C GLY A 82 -0.30 11.51 14.98
N ASP A 83 0.66 11.97 14.17
CA ASP A 83 0.36 12.79 12.99
C ASP A 83 -0.47 12.02 11.97
N THR A 84 -1.26 12.77 11.20
CA THR A 84 -2.09 12.21 10.13
C THR A 84 -1.52 12.62 8.78
N VAL A 85 -1.40 11.64 7.86
CA VAL A 85 -0.93 11.82 6.49
C VAL A 85 -2.10 11.51 5.56
N ASP A 86 -2.52 12.55 4.84
CA ASP A 86 -3.66 12.52 3.92
C ASP A 86 -3.21 12.62 2.46
N VAL A 87 -4.19 12.48 1.55
CA VAL A 87 -3.98 12.51 0.09
C VAL A 87 -3.52 13.87 -0.42
N ASP A 88 -3.65 14.92 0.38
CA ASP A 88 -3.25 16.30 0.06
C ASP A 88 -1.73 16.45 -0.15
N LEU A 89 -0.94 15.42 0.19
CA LEU A 89 0.48 15.35 -0.11
C LEU A 89 0.75 15.22 -1.63
N PHE A 90 -0.22 14.73 -2.41
CA PHE A 90 -0.07 14.53 -3.85
C PHE A 90 -0.65 15.69 -4.64
N ASN A 91 0.07 16.12 -5.68
CA ASN A 91 -0.45 17.05 -6.67
C ASN A 91 -1.06 16.29 -7.86
N ALA A 92 -1.95 16.94 -8.60
CA ALA A 92 -2.74 16.31 -9.66
C ALA A 92 -1.91 15.69 -10.81
N ASP A 93 -0.68 16.16 -11.01
CA ASP A 93 0.21 15.72 -12.10
C ASP A 93 1.43 14.92 -11.61
N ASP A 94 1.45 14.54 -10.32
CA ASP A 94 2.55 13.76 -9.77
C ASP A 94 2.53 12.33 -10.33
N LEU A 95 3.71 11.87 -10.80
CA LEU A 95 3.90 10.47 -11.14
C LEU A 95 4.12 9.67 -9.86
N VAL A 96 3.28 8.65 -9.66
CA VAL A 96 3.27 7.83 -8.44
C VAL A 96 3.58 6.37 -8.73
N ASP A 97 4.40 5.77 -7.86
CA ASP A 97 4.66 4.33 -7.87
C ASP A 97 3.68 3.59 -6.95
N VAL A 98 2.96 2.62 -7.49
CA VAL A 98 1.95 1.84 -6.75
C VAL A 98 2.46 0.42 -6.52
N THR A 99 2.58 0.04 -5.25
CA THR A 99 2.95 -1.33 -4.85
C THR A 99 1.78 -2.07 -4.22
N GLY A 100 1.68 -3.38 -4.48
CA GLY A 100 0.60 -4.18 -3.94
C GLY A 100 0.76 -5.67 -4.22
N TRP A 101 -0.02 -6.48 -3.51
CA TRP A 101 -0.09 -7.91 -3.78
C TRP A 101 -0.94 -8.16 -5.01
N SER A 102 -0.33 -8.74 -6.05
CA SER A 102 -1.07 -9.17 -7.24
C SER A 102 -2.09 -10.27 -6.89
N LYS A 103 -3.17 -10.37 -7.69
CA LYS A 103 -4.17 -11.43 -7.51
C LYS A 103 -3.54 -12.80 -7.75
N GLY A 104 -3.49 -13.63 -6.71
CA GLY A 104 -3.05 -15.01 -6.81
C GLY A 104 -3.92 -15.82 -7.77
N ARG A 105 -3.28 -16.59 -8.66
CA ARG A 105 -3.97 -17.42 -9.68
C ARG A 105 -3.96 -18.93 -9.36
N GLY A 106 -3.56 -19.30 -8.14
CA GLY A 106 -3.43 -20.69 -7.70
C GLY A 106 -2.28 -21.44 -8.38
N PHE A 107 -2.36 -22.77 -8.40
CA PHE A 107 -1.45 -23.61 -9.19
C PHE A 107 -1.67 -23.32 -10.68
N ALA A 108 -0.68 -22.71 -11.34
CA ALA A 108 -0.75 -22.33 -12.74
C ALA A 108 0.21 -23.19 -13.57
N GLY A 109 -0.32 -23.85 -14.61
CA GLY A 109 0.48 -24.59 -15.58
C GLY A 109 1.42 -23.70 -16.40
N VAL A 110 2.39 -24.31 -17.09
CA VAL A 110 3.50 -23.62 -17.75
C VAL A 110 3.06 -22.62 -18.82
N VAL A 111 1.98 -22.92 -19.54
CA VAL A 111 1.39 -22.00 -20.55
C VAL A 111 0.91 -20.71 -19.89
N LYS A 112 0.18 -20.82 -18.76
CA LYS A 112 -0.40 -19.67 -18.06
C LYS A 112 0.64 -18.88 -17.26
N ARG A 113 1.66 -19.55 -16.71
CA ARG A 113 2.66 -18.92 -15.82
C ARG A 113 3.83 -18.32 -16.59
N TYR A 114 4.28 -18.98 -17.66
CA TYR A 114 5.51 -18.63 -18.38
C TYR A 114 5.27 -18.34 -19.87
N GLY A 115 4.02 -18.38 -20.33
CA GLY A 115 3.70 -18.12 -21.74
C GLY A 115 4.20 -19.20 -22.70
N PHE A 116 4.42 -20.43 -22.21
CA PHE A 116 4.85 -21.53 -23.06
C PHE A 116 3.80 -21.83 -24.13
N ARG A 117 4.24 -22.21 -25.33
CA ARG A 117 3.33 -22.67 -26.38
C ARG A 117 2.81 -24.07 -26.06
N GLY A 118 1.55 -24.34 -26.40
CA GLY A 118 1.01 -25.69 -26.40
C GLY A 118 1.57 -26.50 -27.57
N GLY A 119 1.49 -27.83 -27.47
CA GLY A 119 1.73 -28.70 -28.62
C GLY A 119 0.67 -28.51 -29.71
N PRO A 120 0.90 -29.08 -30.91
CA PRO A 120 -0.12 -29.14 -31.95
C PRO A 120 -1.39 -29.79 -31.39
N ARG A 121 -2.55 -29.16 -31.61
CA ARG A 121 -3.85 -29.72 -31.19
C ARG A 121 -4.31 -30.89 -32.05
N THR A 122 -3.71 -31.08 -33.23
CA THR A 122 -4.03 -32.16 -34.17
C THR A 122 -2.92 -33.22 -34.18
N HIS A 123 -3.19 -34.36 -34.83
CA HIS A 123 -2.29 -35.53 -34.89
C HIS A 123 -2.04 -36.26 -33.56
N GLY A 124 -3.10 -36.43 -32.75
CA GLY A 124 -3.17 -37.51 -31.74
C GLY A 124 -2.52 -37.24 -30.38
N GLN A 125 -2.56 -35.99 -29.92
CA GLN A 125 -2.18 -35.62 -28.56
C GLN A 125 -3.20 -36.07 -27.51
#